data_AF-A0A0F9ND37-F1
#
_entry.id   AF-A0A0F9ND37-F1
#
_cell.length_a   1.000
_cell.length_b   1.000
_cell.length_c   1.000
_cell.angle_alpha   90.00
_cell.angle_beta   90.00
_cell.angle_gamma   90.00
#
_symmetry.space_group_name_H-M   'P 1'
#
loop_
_entity.id
_entity.type
_entity.pdbx_description
1 polymer ?
#
loop_
_entity_poly.entity_id
_entity_poly.type
_entity_poly.pdbx_seq_one_letter_code
_entity_poly.pdbx_strand_id
1 'polypeptide(L)'
;VWAARRIPEGEVSVSANRSRIGEINIKDTDNFMASENIFTLAEERGWYDPKSSKPFKFYEAYAPSNSIGCKRREWRVFSTLAPGLKLDPWAVRYPFSIKPEKKVTVQTLMSLHRDFYQGTEHDLSKGTAAGPFNNPNRFSTLTRPPEGYMGWERPISIFRCSYCIVLQVRDWLPDWIGGLAWFAEDDPKTSCFVPFYGGVTTVPESYQIGRRDVFDRKSAWWAFDFVANWSNLKYSFMSEDINKAYTDFENTFFTLQASVEARAETLFKENPAACREYLTKYSNKTAQRVVDDWWDLADYLIVKYNDGYVNLPGERKAAGYPKEWLDAVGYGKTKIKNN
;
A
#
# COMPACT_ATOMS: atom_id res chain seq x y z
N VAL A 1 -10.60 20.17 18.38
CA VAL A 1 -10.18 21.09 17.30
C VAL A 1 -9.95 20.30 16.02
N TRP A 2 -10.31 20.84 14.87
CA TRP A 2 -10.10 20.23 13.55
C TRP A 2 -9.80 21.31 12.51
N ALA A 3 -9.16 20.90 11.40
CA ALA A 3 -8.94 21.69 10.20
C ALA A 3 -9.00 20.80 8.96
N ALA A 4 -9.46 21.35 7.86
CA ALA A 4 -9.49 20.72 6.55
C ALA A 4 -8.91 21.69 5.50
N ARG A 5 -8.20 21.12 4.52
CA ARG A 5 -7.71 21.84 3.35
C ARG A 5 -8.07 21.06 2.09
N ARG A 6 -8.70 21.72 1.12
CA ARG A 6 -8.98 21.17 -0.21
C ARG A 6 -7.65 20.92 -0.93
N ILE A 7 -7.49 19.73 -1.51
CA ILE A 7 -6.37 19.45 -2.40
C ILE A 7 -6.67 20.16 -3.73
N PRO A 8 -5.75 20.99 -4.27
CA PRO A 8 -5.99 21.68 -5.52
C PRO A 8 -6.28 20.72 -6.68
N GLU A 9 -7.09 21.17 -7.63
CA GLU A 9 -7.40 20.39 -8.82
C GLU A 9 -6.12 20.06 -9.60
N GLY A 10 -6.02 18.79 -10.04
CA GLY A 10 -4.85 18.30 -10.76
C GLY A 10 -3.61 18.05 -9.90
N GLU A 11 -3.71 18.18 -8.57
CA GLU A 11 -2.62 17.89 -7.64
C GLU A 11 -2.86 16.62 -6.80
N VAL A 12 -1.78 16.11 -6.21
CA VAL A 12 -1.79 14.95 -5.29
C VAL A 12 -1.20 15.36 -3.95
N SER A 13 -1.84 14.94 -2.86
CA SER A 13 -1.33 15.05 -1.48
C SER A 13 -1.10 13.67 -0.86
N VAL A 14 -0.21 13.60 0.12
CA VAL A 14 0.15 12.35 0.81
C VAL A 14 0.14 12.58 2.32
N SER A 15 -0.60 11.75 3.04
CA SER A 15 -0.61 11.70 4.50
C SER A 15 -0.03 10.37 4.98
N ALA A 16 1.05 10.43 5.75
CA ALA A 16 1.80 9.25 6.19
C ALA A 16 1.90 9.19 7.72
N ASN A 17 0.77 9.15 8.43
CA ASN A 17 0.70 9.12 9.90
C ASN A 17 1.30 10.38 10.59
N ARG A 18 1.28 11.53 9.90
CA ARG A 18 1.52 12.84 10.52
C ARG A 18 0.66 13.91 9.86
N SER A 19 0.36 14.98 10.60
CA SER A 19 -0.39 16.11 10.05
C SER A 19 0.42 16.85 8.98
N ARG A 20 -0.25 17.18 7.88
CA ARG A 20 0.33 17.92 6.73
C ARG A 20 -0.22 19.34 6.60
N ILE A 21 -1.33 19.65 7.25
CA ILE A 21 -1.96 20.97 7.16
C ILE A 21 -1.06 21.97 7.87
N GLY A 22 -0.45 22.86 7.08
CA GLY A 22 0.45 23.92 7.55
C GLY A 22 -0.34 25.17 7.90
N GLU A 23 0.00 26.26 7.22
CA GLU A 23 -0.70 27.52 7.36
C GLU A 23 -2.17 27.38 6.95
N ILE A 24 -3.05 28.04 7.71
CA ILE A 24 -4.49 28.04 7.51
C ILE A 24 -4.97 29.46 7.25
N ASN A 25 -5.75 29.64 6.19
CA ASN A 25 -6.46 30.86 5.90
C ASN A 25 -7.98 30.61 6.01
N ILE A 26 -8.57 30.85 7.17
CA ILE A 26 -10.01 30.64 7.38
C ILE A 26 -10.91 31.63 6.60
N LYS A 27 -10.33 32.68 6.00
CA LYS A 27 -11.06 33.58 5.11
C LYS A 27 -11.24 32.97 3.72
N ASP A 28 -10.40 32.01 3.35
CA ASP A 28 -10.51 31.24 2.11
C ASP A 28 -11.41 30.02 2.35
N THR A 29 -12.73 30.26 2.37
CA THR A 29 -13.74 29.23 2.66
C THR A 29 -13.88 28.18 1.57
N ASP A 30 -13.35 28.44 0.37
CA ASP A 30 -13.37 27.49 -0.75
C ASP A 30 -12.32 26.40 -0.59
N ASN A 31 -11.21 26.70 0.11
CA ASN A 31 -10.11 25.78 0.31
C ASN A 31 -9.89 25.36 1.76
N PHE A 32 -10.42 26.08 2.75
CA PHE A 32 -10.21 25.80 4.16
C PHE A 32 -11.50 25.74 4.96
N MET A 33 -11.55 24.80 5.89
CA MET A 33 -12.54 24.77 6.96
C MET A 33 -11.85 24.42 8.29
N ALA A 34 -12.33 24.93 9.40
CA ALA A 34 -11.73 24.70 10.71
C ALA A 34 -12.75 24.88 11.85
N SER A 35 -12.41 24.37 13.04
CA SER A 35 -13.14 24.72 14.26
C SER A 35 -13.04 26.22 14.55
N GLU A 36 -14.13 26.82 15.06
CA GLU A 36 -14.14 28.25 15.45
C GLU A 36 -13.04 28.59 16.47
N ASN A 37 -12.72 27.66 17.37
CA ASN A 37 -11.70 27.83 18.41
C ASN A 37 -10.28 27.40 17.99
N ILE A 38 -9.99 27.30 16.69
CA ILE A 38 -8.69 26.78 16.19
C ILE A 38 -7.49 27.64 16.62
N PHE A 39 -7.65 28.96 16.74
CA PHE A 39 -6.58 29.85 17.18
C PHE A 39 -6.60 29.97 18.71
N THR A 40 -7.74 30.28 19.31
CA THR A 40 -7.87 30.54 20.75
C THR A 40 -7.40 29.37 21.60
N LEU A 41 -7.71 28.12 21.22
CA LEU A 41 -7.22 26.96 21.95
C LEU A 41 -5.68 26.84 21.90
N ALA A 42 -5.05 27.14 20.77
CA ALA A 42 -3.58 27.09 20.67
C ALA A 42 -2.91 28.21 21.48
N GLU A 43 -3.53 29.39 21.54
CA GLU A 43 -3.09 30.53 22.35
C GLU A 43 -3.18 30.21 23.85
N GLU A 44 -4.34 29.72 24.31
CA GLU A 44 -4.57 29.31 25.70
C GLU A 44 -3.60 28.22 26.18
N ARG A 45 -3.16 27.35 25.26
CA ARG A 45 -2.19 26.28 25.53
C ARG A 45 -0.73 26.73 25.39
N GLY A 46 -0.48 27.95 24.95
CA GLY A 46 0.87 28.46 24.69
C GLY A 46 1.57 27.79 23.50
N TRP A 47 0.81 27.17 22.60
CA TRP A 47 1.33 26.54 21.37
C TRP A 47 1.41 27.51 20.19
N TYR A 48 0.72 28.64 20.30
CA TYR A 48 0.74 29.73 19.34
C TYR A 48 0.80 31.07 20.06
N ASP A 49 1.63 31.98 19.58
CA ASP A 49 1.66 33.37 20.03
C ASP A 49 1.12 34.26 18.89
N PRO A 50 -0.06 34.88 19.05
CA PRO A 50 -0.66 35.72 18.01
C PRO A 50 0.13 37.02 17.79
N LYS A 51 1.03 37.39 18.71
CA LYS A 51 1.94 38.53 18.56
C LYS A 51 3.22 38.15 17.81
N SER A 52 3.45 36.87 17.58
CA SER A 52 4.58 36.41 16.78
C SER A 52 4.42 36.82 15.31
N SER A 53 5.53 37.10 14.64
CA SER A 53 5.55 37.28 13.18
C SER A 53 5.38 35.96 12.41
N LYS A 54 5.34 34.81 13.10
CA LYS A 54 5.20 33.50 12.47
C LYS A 54 3.72 33.19 12.17
N PRO A 55 3.41 32.68 10.97
CA PRO A 55 2.04 32.26 10.65
C PRO A 55 1.63 31.07 11.53
N PHE A 56 0.35 31.02 11.90
CA PHE A 56 -0.23 29.85 12.56
C PHE A 56 -0.16 28.64 11.63
N LYS A 57 0.46 27.55 12.10
CA LYS A 57 0.53 26.29 11.35
C LYS A 57 -0.08 25.16 12.17
N PHE A 58 -1.10 24.51 11.62
CA PHE A 58 -1.87 23.49 12.34
C PHE A 58 -1.02 22.31 12.80
N TYR A 59 -0.14 21.79 11.92
CA TYR A 59 0.76 20.70 12.31
C TYR A 59 1.77 21.12 13.40
N GLU A 60 2.12 22.41 13.55
CA GLU A 60 3.05 22.85 14.61
C GLU A 60 2.33 22.96 15.94
N ALA A 61 1.12 23.54 15.94
CA ALA A 61 0.34 23.74 17.16
C ALA A 61 -0.24 22.44 17.72
N TYR A 62 -0.76 21.55 16.86
CA TYR A 62 -1.59 20.43 17.33
C TYR A 62 -1.02 19.03 17.07
N ALA A 63 -0.05 18.88 16.18
CA ALA A 63 0.52 17.56 15.85
C ALA A 63 1.98 17.62 15.36
N PRO A 64 2.92 18.19 16.16
CA PRO A 64 4.29 18.42 15.72
C PRO A 64 5.08 17.11 15.64
N SER A 65 5.00 16.42 14.49
CA SER A 65 5.75 15.18 14.24
C SER A 65 6.85 15.36 13.19
N ASN A 66 8.05 14.92 13.55
CA ASN A 66 9.23 14.89 12.68
C ASN A 66 9.69 13.46 12.35
N SER A 67 8.83 12.46 12.54
CA SER A 67 9.14 11.04 12.30
C SER A 67 9.67 10.81 10.88
N ILE A 68 10.89 10.29 10.77
CA ILE A 68 11.54 10.00 9.48
C ILE A 68 10.74 8.99 8.65
N GLY A 69 10.19 7.95 9.28
CA GLY A 69 9.36 6.96 8.58
C GLY A 69 8.04 7.51 8.04
N CYS A 70 7.57 8.66 8.54
CA CYS A 70 6.46 9.40 7.96
C CYS A 70 6.94 10.20 6.74
N LYS A 71 7.97 11.02 6.93
CA LYS A 71 8.56 11.89 5.90
C LYS A 71 9.07 11.11 4.68
N ARG A 72 9.69 9.94 4.88
CA ARG A 72 10.24 9.13 3.79
C ARG A 72 9.16 8.62 2.84
N ARG A 73 7.99 8.25 3.37
CA ARG A 73 6.83 7.84 2.55
C ARG A 73 6.23 9.00 1.78
N GLU A 74 6.17 10.19 2.40
CA GLU A 74 5.75 11.43 1.71
C GLU A 74 6.68 11.76 0.55
N TRP A 75 7.99 11.73 0.81
CA TRP A 75 9.01 11.89 -0.21
C TRP A 75 8.82 10.90 -1.35
N ARG A 76 8.71 9.61 -1.04
CA ARG A 76 8.66 8.55 -2.05
C ARG A 76 7.50 8.71 -3.00
N VAL A 77 6.31 9.04 -2.49
CA VAL A 77 5.17 9.26 -3.38
C VAL A 77 5.40 10.50 -4.27
N PHE A 78 5.81 11.62 -3.69
CA PHE A 78 6.03 12.84 -4.48
C PHE A 78 7.19 12.72 -5.48
N SER A 79 8.30 12.08 -5.10
CA SER A 79 9.44 11.85 -5.99
C SER A 79 9.13 10.85 -7.10
N THR A 80 8.19 9.93 -6.89
CA THR A 80 7.68 9.04 -7.95
C THR A 80 6.77 9.78 -8.92
N LEU A 81 5.90 10.67 -8.43
CA LEU A 81 4.92 11.37 -9.25
C LEU A 81 5.46 12.64 -9.94
N ALA A 82 6.49 13.27 -9.38
CA ALA A 82 7.12 14.46 -9.91
C ALA A 82 8.65 14.44 -9.68
N PRO A 83 9.38 13.51 -10.34
CA PRO A 83 10.82 13.35 -10.16
C PRO A 83 11.64 14.61 -10.47
N GLY A 84 11.17 15.46 -11.39
CA GLY A 84 11.78 16.73 -11.75
C GLY A 84 11.83 17.76 -10.63
N LEU A 85 11.01 17.60 -9.57
CA LEU A 85 11.12 18.43 -8.36
C LEU A 85 12.40 18.16 -7.56
N LYS A 86 13.07 17.02 -7.79
CA LYS A 86 14.32 16.62 -7.11
C LYS A 86 14.25 16.83 -5.59
N LEU A 87 13.15 16.41 -4.99
CA LEU A 87 12.91 16.56 -3.57
C LEU A 87 14.00 15.82 -2.77
N ASP A 88 14.61 16.53 -1.81
CA ASP A 88 15.57 15.95 -0.88
C ASP A 88 14.87 14.91 0.01
N PRO A 89 15.29 13.62 0.02
CA PRO A 89 14.70 12.58 0.86
C PRO A 89 14.78 12.85 2.35
N TRP A 90 15.65 13.76 2.79
CA TRP A 90 15.89 14.11 4.20
C TRP A 90 15.13 15.35 4.66
N ALA A 91 14.40 16.02 3.78
CA ALA A 91 13.66 17.24 4.11
C ALA A 91 12.68 17.01 5.27
N VAL A 92 12.59 18.00 6.17
CA VAL A 92 11.70 17.94 7.35
C VAL A 92 10.23 18.10 6.96
N ARG A 93 9.98 18.84 5.87
CA ARG A 93 8.65 19.14 5.33
C ARG A 93 8.70 19.08 3.80
N TYR A 94 7.64 18.56 3.21
CA TYR A 94 7.36 18.62 1.79
C TYR A 94 6.11 19.49 1.56
N PRO A 95 5.89 19.99 0.33
CA PRO A 95 4.64 20.67 -0.04
C PRO A 95 3.40 19.89 0.40
N PHE A 96 2.31 20.59 0.72
CA PHE A 96 1.04 19.94 1.08
C PHE A 96 0.56 19.02 -0.05
N SER A 97 0.68 19.49 -1.28
CA SER A 97 0.36 18.78 -2.51
C SER A 97 1.37 19.16 -3.61
N ILE A 98 1.45 18.34 -4.64
CA ILE A 98 2.28 18.57 -5.83
C ILE A 98 1.45 18.33 -7.10
N LYS A 99 1.81 19.02 -8.18
CA LYS A 99 1.34 18.67 -9.52
C LYS A 99 2.17 17.50 -10.06
N PRO A 100 1.58 16.32 -10.32
CA PRO A 100 2.31 15.20 -10.90
C PRO A 100 2.70 15.52 -12.34
N GLU A 101 3.82 14.97 -12.82
CA GLU A 101 4.30 15.18 -14.19
C GLU A 101 3.42 14.52 -15.24
N LYS A 102 2.68 13.48 -14.84
CA LYS A 102 1.73 12.73 -15.67
C LYS A 102 0.42 12.57 -14.90
N LYS A 103 -0.69 12.39 -15.63
CA LYS A 103 -1.97 12.03 -15.01
C LYS A 103 -1.81 10.75 -14.19
N VAL A 104 -2.31 10.78 -12.95
CA VAL A 104 -2.23 9.63 -12.05
C VAL A 104 -3.35 8.65 -12.37
N THR A 105 -2.97 7.40 -12.59
CA THR A 105 -3.92 6.31 -12.85
C THR A 105 -4.17 5.51 -11.57
N VAL A 106 -5.23 4.70 -11.55
CA VAL A 106 -5.49 3.77 -10.44
C VAL A 106 -4.30 2.81 -10.28
N GLN A 107 -3.74 2.32 -11.38
CA GLN A 107 -2.56 1.45 -11.41
C GLN A 107 -1.34 2.13 -10.79
N THR A 108 -1.17 3.44 -10.99
CA THR A 108 -0.12 4.22 -10.33
C THR A 108 -0.29 4.21 -8.81
N LEU A 109 -1.51 4.40 -8.30
CA LEU A 109 -1.80 4.36 -6.86
C LEU A 109 -1.60 2.95 -6.28
N MET A 110 -2.09 1.93 -6.98
CA MET A 110 -1.86 0.52 -6.65
C MET A 110 -0.37 0.19 -6.56
N SER A 111 0.43 0.67 -7.50
CA SER A 111 1.89 0.49 -7.50
C SER A 111 2.57 1.21 -6.32
N LEU A 112 2.19 2.46 -6.04
CA LEU A 112 2.68 3.20 -4.88
C LEU A 112 2.38 2.49 -3.56
N HIS A 113 1.22 1.85 -3.44
CA HIS A 113 0.87 1.07 -2.24
C HIS A 113 1.69 -0.21 -2.08
N ARG A 114 2.31 -0.72 -3.15
CA ARG A 114 3.26 -1.86 -3.14
C ARG A 114 4.70 -1.47 -2.86
N ASP A 115 4.97 -0.18 -2.75
CA ASP A 115 6.33 0.34 -2.70
C ASP A 115 7.01 0.08 -1.35
N PHE A 116 8.23 -0.42 -1.42
CA PHE A 116 9.19 -0.59 -0.33
C PHE A 116 10.55 0.04 -0.65
N TYR A 117 10.50 1.15 -1.39
CA TYR A 117 11.61 2.01 -1.84
C TYR A 117 12.51 1.41 -2.93
N GLN A 118 11.99 0.50 -3.75
CA GLN A 118 12.76 -0.15 -4.82
C GLN A 118 13.45 0.86 -5.73
N GLY A 119 14.72 0.59 -6.05
CA GLY A 119 15.52 1.42 -6.94
C GLY A 119 16.03 2.72 -6.30
N THR A 120 15.97 2.85 -4.99
CA THR A 120 16.54 3.98 -4.24
C THR A 120 17.59 3.51 -3.24
N GLU A 121 18.32 4.44 -2.62
CA GLU A 121 19.23 4.11 -1.52
C GLU A 121 18.53 3.52 -0.28
N HIS A 122 17.19 3.63 -0.21
CA HIS A 122 16.36 3.15 0.89
C HIS A 122 15.72 1.78 0.63
N ASP A 123 16.08 1.13 -0.49
CA ASP A 123 15.49 -0.14 -0.94
C ASP A 123 15.68 -1.26 0.08
N LEU A 124 14.57 -1.69 0.69
CA LEU A 124 14.59 -2.73 1.74
C LEU A 124 14.89 -4.13 1.22
N SER A 125 14.88 -4.36 -0.10
CA SER A 125 15.27 -5.65 -0.70
C SER A 125 16.79 -5.83 -0.80
N LYS A 126 17.58 -4.81 -0.42
CA LYS A 126 19.05 -4.81 -0.53
C LYS A 126 19.75 -5.02 0.81
N GLY A 127 21.01 -5.43 0.70
CA GLY A 127 21.92 -5.62 1.83
C GLY A 127 21.65 -6.89 2.65
N THR A 128 22.54 -7.16 3.60
CA THR A 128 22.50 -8.38 4.43
C THR A 128 21.20 -8.54 5.21
N ALA A 129 20.58 -7.43 5.62
CA ALA A 129 19.31 -7.42 6.35
C ALA A 129 18.13 -7.95 5.52
N ALA A 130 18.22 -7.97 4.19
CA ALA A 130 17.21 -8.56 3.31
C ALA A 130 17.35 -10.09 3.17
N GLY A 131 18.38 -10.67 3.80
CA GLY A 131 18.66 -12.10 3.71
C GLY A 131 19.11 -12.55 2.31
N PRO A 132 19.23 -13.86 2.09
CA PRO A 132 19.72 -14.40 0.83
C PRO A 132 18.74 -14.28 -0.33
N PHE A 133 17.48 -13.92 -0.07
CA PHE A 133 16.41 -13.86 -1.07
C PHE A 133 15.69 -12.51 -1.09
N ASN A 134 16.41 -11.43 -0.76
CA ASN A 134 15.98 -10.03 -0.95
C ASN A 134 14.62 -9.67 -0.32
N ASN A 135 14.29 -10.23 0.84
CA ASN A 135 13.03 -9.98 1.51
C ASN A 135 13.02 -8.55 2.11
N PRO A 136 12.05 -7.69 1.75
CA PRO A 136 11.98 -6.32 2.24
C PRO A 136 11.35 -6.20 3.64
N ASN A 137 10.78 -7.27 4.20
CA ASN A 137 10.12 -7.22 5.50
C ASN A 137 11.14 -7.03 6.64
N ARG A 138 10.78 -6.17 7.58
CA ARG A 138 11.55 -5.87 8.80
C ARG A 138 10.63 -5.90 10.01
N PHE A 139 10.75 -6.94 10.82
CA PHE A 139 9.94 -7.10 12.03
C PHE A 139 10.36 -6.12 13.14
N SER A 140 9.42 -5.88 14.06
CA SER A 140 9.66 -4.99 15.21
C SER A 140 10.81 -5.52 16.05
N THR A 141 11.71 -4.62 16.46
CA THR A 141 12.82 -4.93 17.36
C THR A 141 12.47 -4.53 18.79
N LEU A 142 12.95 -5.29 19.78
CA LEU A 142 12.88 -4.89 21.20
C LEU A 142 13.93 -3.82 21.55
N THR A 143 14.98 -3.70 20.73
CA THR A 143 16.07 -2.74 20.89
C THR A 143 15.83 -1.53 20.01
N ARG A 144 15.94 -0.33 20.60
CA ARG A 144 15.93 0.94 19.88
C ARG A 144 17.33 1.26 19.33
N PRO A 145 17.44 1.96 18.19
CA PRO A 145 18.71 2.49 17.75
C PRO A 145 19.29 3.45 18.82
N PRO A 146 20.61 3.63 18.88
CA PRO A 146 21.24 4.66 19.71
C PRO A 146 20.66 6.05 19.41
N GLU A 147 20.75 6.97 20.37
CA GLU A 147 20.28 8.34 20.18
C GLU A 147 20.96 9.01 18.97
N GLY A 148 20.16 9.70 18.15
CA GLY A 148 20.62 10.31 16.90
C GLY A 148 20.65 9.37 15.68
N TYR A 149 20.46 8.06 15.87
CA TYR A 149 20.44 7.08 14.78
C TYR A 149 19.01 6.62 14.46
N MET A 150 18.75 6.32 13.20
CA MET A 150 17.47 5.75 12.77
C MET A 150 17.51 4.22 12.75
N GLY A 151 16.36 3.60 12.99
CA GLY A 151 16.16 2.18 12.73
C GLY A 151 15.89 1.92 11.25
N TRP A 152 15.32 0.75 10.95
CA TRP A 152 14.92 0.41 9.59
C TRP A 152 13.88 1.40 9.02
N GLU A 153 13.97 1.60 7.71
CA GLU A 153 12.99 2.39 6.98
C GLU A 153 11.59 1.81 7.16
N ARG A 154 10.59 2.69 7.23
CA ARG A 154 9.17 2.30 7.19
C ARG A 154 8.71 2.39 5.74
N PRO A 155 8.55 1.27 5.01
CA PRO A 155 8.08 1.26 3.60
C PRO A 155 6.63 1.72 3.50
N ILE A 156 6.06 1.88 2.30
CA ILE A 156 4.62 2.12 2.15
C ILE A 156 3.89 0.78 2.38
N SER A 157 4.22 -0.24 1.59
CA SER A 157 3.74 -1.62 1.74
C SER A 157 4.41 -2.30 2.92
N ILE A 158 3.65 -2.93 3.82
CA ILE A 158 4.20 -3.63 4.98
C ILE A 158 3.29 -4.80 5.38
N PHE A 159 3.88 -5.87 5.90
CA PHE A 159 3.23 -7.10 6.37
C PHE A 159 2.22 -6.91 7.52
N ARG A 160 2.02 -5.67 7.98
CA ARG A 160 1.00 -5.30 8.99
C ARG A 160 -0.24 -4.67 8.35
N CYS A 161 -0.23 -4.46 7.04
CA CYS A 161 -1.36 -3.93 6.32
C CYS A 161 -2.50 -4.92 6.47
N SER A 162 -3.63 -4.48 7.00
CA SER A 162 -4.80 -5.35 7.13
C SER A 162 -5.52 -5.51 5.80
N TYR A 163 -5.60 -4.41 5.06
CA TYR A 163 -6.14 -4.29 3.73
C TYR A 163 -5.71 -2.93 3.16
N CYS A 164 -5.77 -2.79 1.85
CA CYS A 164 -5.55 -1.54 1.14
C CYS A 164 -6.71 -1.27 0.18
N ILE A 165 -7.10 0.00 0.07
CA ILE A 165 -8.20 0.41 -0.80
C ILE A 165 -7.75 1.60 -1.64
N VAL A 166 -7.98 1.51 -2.95
CA VAL A 166 -7.96 2.67 -3.84
C VAL A 166 -9.41 2.97 -4.23
N LEU A 167 -9.92 4.12 -3.79
CA LEU A 167 -11.26 4.59 -4.11
C LEU A 167 -11.21 5.47 -5.35
N GLN A 168 -12.04 5.15 -6.33
CA GLN A 168 -12.23 5.93 -7.55
C GLN A 168 -13.69 6.40 -7.61
N VAL A 169 -13.90 7.70 -7.79
CA VAL A 169 -15.23 8.31 -7.93
C VAL A 169 -15.26 9.04 -9.27
N ARG A 170 -16.23 8.70 -10.12
CA ARG A 170 -16.33 9.15 -11.51
C ARG A 170 -17.69 9.81 -11.72
N ASP A 171 -17.69 11.12 -11.88
CA ASP A 171 -18.88 11.97 -11.98
C ASP A 171 -19.62 11.82 -13.33
N TRP A 172 -18.94 11.31 -14.36
CA TRP A 172 -19.55 11.00 -15.66
C TRP A 172 -20.35 9.68 -15.68
N LEU A 173 -20.46 8.98 -14.54
CA LEU A 173 -21.23 7.74 -14.40
C LEU A 173 -22.20 7.85 -13.21
N PRO A 174 -23.34 7.13 -13.22
CA PRO A 174 -24.20 7.04 -12.04
C PRO A 174 -23.45 6.52 -10.81
N ASP A 175 -23.74 7.03 -9.62
CA ASP A 175 -22.99 6.72 -8.37
C ASP A 175 -22.72 5.22 -8.14
N TRP A 176 -23.69 4.35 -8.45
CA TRP A 176 -23.57 2.90 -8.32
C TRP A 176 -22.49 2.27 -9.20
N ILE A 177 -22.18 2.91 -10.31
CA ILE A 177 -21.20 2.48 -11.33
C ILE A 177 -19.93 3.32 -11.21
N GLY A 178 -20.07 4.63 -11.04
CA GLY A 178 -18.98 5.60 -10.97
C GLY A 178 -18.10 5.44 -9.74
N GLY A 179 -18.69 5.04 -8.60
CA GLY A 179 -17.96 4.65 -7.41
C GLY A 179 -17.36 3.25 -7.54
N LEU A 180 -16.06 3.12 -7.37
CA LEU A 180 -15.34 1.85 -7.44
C LEU A 180 -14.27 1.78 -6.34
N ALA A 181 -14.35 0.75 -5.52
CA ALA A 181 -13.35 0.41 -4.52
C ALA A 181 -12.47 -0.73 -5.04
N TRP A 182 -11.21 -0.44 -5.31
CA TRP A 182 -10.21 -1.45 -5.58
C TRP A 182 -9.63 -1.91 -4.25
N PHE A 183 -9.95 -3.13 -3.85
CA PHE A 183 -9.70 -3.64 -2.51
C PHE A 183 -8.68 -4.79 -2.55
N ALA A 184 -7.62 -4.71 -1.76
CA ALA A 184 -6.65 -5.78 -1.56
C ALA A 184 -6.61 -6.16 -0.09
N GLU A 185 -6.72 -7.45 0.22
CA GLU A 185 -6.48 -7.96 1.57
C GLU A 185 -4.99 -8.01 1.89
N ASP A 186 -4.66 -7.92 3.17
CA ASP A 186 -3.29 -8.01 3.69
C ASP A 186 -2.31 -7.03 3.00
N ASP A 187 -1.10 -7.47 2.64
CA ASP A 187 -0.01 -6.63 2.18
C ASP A 187 -0.03 -6.42 0.65
N PRO A 188 -0.21 -5.17 0.16
CA PRO A 188 -0.39 -4.90 -1.27
C PRO A 188 0.67 -5.49 -2.17
N LYS A 189 1.94 -5.53 -1.73
CA LYS A 189 3.07 -6.04 -2.54
C LYS A 189 2.94 -7.53 -2.89
N THR A 190 2.10 -8.27 -2.19
CA THR A 190 1.83 -9.71 -2.40
C THR A 190 0.35 -10.00 -2.63
N SER A 191 -0.47 -8.97 -2.84
CA SER A 191 -1.92 -9.08 -2.97
C SER A 191 -2.44 -8.53 -4.29
N CYS A 192 -3.69 -8.87 -4.59
CA CYS A 192 -4.43 -8.43 -5.79
C CYS A 192 -5.51 -7.42 -5.42
N PHE A 193 -5.62 -6.34 -6.18
CA PHE A 193 -6.71 -5.37 -6.02
C PHE A 193 -7.94 -5.81 -6.80
N VAL A 194 -9.00 -6.13 -6.06
CA VAL A 194 -10.27 -6.61 -6.58
C VAL A 194 -11.28 -5.45 -6.70
N PRO A 195 -12.03 -5.32 -7.81
CA PRO A 195 -12.99 -4.24 -8.01
C PRO A 195 -14.37 -4.50 -7.36
N PHE A 196 -14.75 -3.66 -6.39
CA PHE A 196 -16.10 -3.60 -5.81
C PHE A 196 -16.79 -2.29 -6.20
N TYR A 197 -17.87 -2.38 -6.98
CA TYR A 197 -18.66 -1.22 -7.38
C TYR A 197 -19.49 -0.66 -6.22
N GLY A 198 -19.74 0.65 -6.20
CA GLY A 198 -20.52 1.31 -5.15
C GLY A 198 -21.98 0.85 -5.07
N GLY A 199 -22.52 0.28 -6.15
CA GLY A 199 -23.88 -0.25 -6.22
C GLY A 199 -24.07 -1.68 -5.73
N VAL A 200 -23.01 -2.37 -5.29
CA VAL A 200 -23.14 -3.75 -4.77
C VAL A 200 -23.93 -3.77 -3.46
N THR A 201 -24.64 -4.87 -3.21
CA THR A 201 -25.49 -5.03 -2.01
C THR A 201 -24.95 -6.06 -1.02
N THR A 202 -24.01 -6.90 -1.46
CA THR A 202 -23.34 -7.92 -0.66
C THR A 202 -21.90 -8.08 -1.15
N VAL A 203 -21.08 -8.76 -0.35
CA VAL A 203 -19.74 -9.26 -0.72
C VAL A 203 -19.71 -10.78 -0.54
N PRO A 204 -18.77 -11.52 -1.17
CA PRO A 204 -18.67 -12.97 -0.98
C PRO A 204 -18.49 -13.35 0.49
N GLU A 205 -18.92 -14.56 0.87
CA GLU A 205 -18.76 -15.09 2.24
C GLU A 205 -17.30 -15.00 2.71
N SER A 206 -16.33 -15.26 1.82
CA SER A 206 -14.90 -15.20 2.13
C SER A 206 -14.43 -13.83 2.64
N TYR A 207 -15.03 -12.74 2.17
CA TYR A 207 -14.75 -11.37 2.62
C TYR A 207 -15.57 -10.95 3.86
N GLN A 208 -16.49 -11.80 4.33
CA GLN A 208 -17.24 -11.58 5.57
C GLN A 208 -16.57 -12.25 6.78
N ILE A 209 -15.60 -13.15 6.55
CA ILE A 209 -14.88 -13.89 7.59
C ILE A 209 -13.63 -13.11 8.00
N GLY A 210 -13.71 -12.41 9.14
CA GLY A 210 -12.66 -11.50 9.62
C GLY A 210 -11.84 -11.99 10.82
N ARG A 211 -12.03 -13.21 11.33
CA ARG A 211 -11.24 -13.73 12.47
C ARG A 211 -9.80 -14.04 12.05
N ARG A 212 -8.84 -13.49 12.80
CA ARG A 212 -7.38 -13.61 12.52
C ARG A 212 -6.61 -14.37 13.59
N ASP A 213 -7.30 -14.84 14.61
CA ASP A 213 -6.75 -15.66 15.70
C ASP A 213 -6.90 -17.17 15.42
N VAL A 214 -7.67 -17.55 14.41
CA VAL A 214 -7.88 -18.93 13.96
C VAL A 214 -7.69 -18.97 12.45
N PHE A 215 -6.78 -19.81 11.98
CA PHE A 215 -6.58 -20.04 10.56
C PHE A 215 -7.83 -20.64 9.93
N ASP A 216 -8.37 -19.98 8.91
CA ASP A 216 -9.59 -20.38 8.23
C ASP A 216 -9.41 -20.29 6.70
N ARG A 217 -9.39 -21.44 6.03
CA ARG A 217 -9.28 -21.52 4.56
C ARG A 217 -10.48 -20.92 3.82
N LYS A 218 -11.59 -20.60 4.50
CA LYS A 218 -12.71 -19.88 3.90
C LYS A 218 -12.49 -18.36 3.88
N SER A 219 -11.60 -17.82 4.71
CA SER A 219 -11.36 -16.38 4.79
C SER A 219 -10.51 -15.90 3.62
N ALA A 220 -10.94 -14.81 2.99
CA ALA A 220 -10.14 -14.10 2.01
C ALA A 220 -8.83 -13.62 2.64
N TRP A 221 -8.89 -12.99 3.82
CA TRP A 221 -7.71 -12.46 4.50
C TRP A 221 -6.65 -13.54 4.72
N TRP A 222 -7.03 -14.74 5.17
CA TRP A 222 -6.08 -15.84 5.36
C TRP A 222 -5.45 -16.36 4.07
N ALA A 223 -6.15 -16.29 2.93
CA ALA A 223 -5.59 -16.68 1.64
C ALA A 223 -4.41 -15.77 1.28
N PHE A 224 -4.62 -14.45 1.38
CA PHE A 224 -3.60 -13.45 1.08
C PHE A 224 -2.47 -13.45 2.12
N ASP A 225 -2.79 -13.46 3.42
CA ASP A 225 -1.81 -13.49 4.51
C ASP A 225 -0.93 -14.74 4.44
N PHE A 226 -1.49 -15.92 4.13
CA PHE A 226 -0.70 -17.15 3.99
C PHE A 226 0.32 -17.03 2.85
N VAL A 227 -0.10 -16.59 1.66
CA VAL A 227 0.81 -16.38 0.51
C VAL A 227 1.89 -15.36 0.85
N ALA A 228 1.51 -14.23 1.45
CA ALA A 228 2.45 -13.19 1.86
C ALA A 228 3.48 -13.72 2.86
N ASN A 229 3.06 -14.46 3.88
CA ASN A 229 3.94 -15.01 4.90
C ASN A 229 4.84 -16.12 4.36
N TRP A 230 4.30 -17.05 3.57
CA TRP A 230 5.08 -18.12 2.94
C TRP A 230 6.15 -17.56 2.00
N SER A 231 5.83 -16.48 1.28
CA SER A 231 6.77 -15.78 0.40
C SER A 231 8.06 -15.34 1.10
N ASN A 232 8.03 -15.09 2.41
CA ASN A 232 9.20 -14.64 3.16
C ASN A 232 10.38 -15.62 3.11
N LEU A 233 10.12 -16.93 2.93
CA LEU A 233 11.13 -17.98 2.90
C LEU A 233 12.07 -17.85 1.70
N LYS A 234 11.56 -17.38 0.56
CA LYS A 234 12.30 -17.25 -0.69
C LYS A 234 11.74 -16.10 -1.56
N TYR A 235 11.69 -14.91 -0.95
CA TYR A 235 10.91 -13.78 -1.46
C TYR A 235 11.23 -13.39 -2.91
N SER A 236 12.50 -13.24 -3.29
CA SER A 236 12.87 -12.87 -4.67
C SER A 236 12.39 -13.85 -5.73
N PHE A 237 12.18 -15.12 -5.38
CA PHE A 237 11.68 -16.12 -6.32
C PHE A 237 10.15 -16.16 -6.30
N MET A 238 9.54 -16.31 -5.11
CA MET A 238 8.09 -16.43 -4.99
C MET A 238 7.37 -15.15 -5.42
N SER A 239 7.99 -13.98 -5.22
CA SER A 239 7.43 -12.70 -5.66
C SER A 239 7.27 -12.62 -7.18
N GLU A 240 8.05 -13.34 -7.99
CA GLU A 240 7.86 -13.37 -9.45
C GLU A 240 6.52 -14.03 -9.82
N ASP A 241 6.23 -15.21 -9.25
CA ASP A 241 4.95 -15.91 -9.48
C ASP A 241 3.77 -15.12 -8.89
N ILE A 242 3.92 -14.54 -7.70
CA ILE A 242 2.88 -13.70 -7.07
C ILE A 242 2.61 -12.45 -7.92
N ASN A 243 3.67 -11.79 -8.41
CA ASN A 243 3.57 -10.62 -9.29
C ASN A 243 2.83 -10.94 -10.56
N LYS A 244 3.16 -12.08 -11.17
CA LYS A 244 2.44 -12.58 -12.34
C LYS A 244 0.95 -12.80 -12.04
N ALA A 245 0.64 -13.47 -10.93
CA ALA A 245 -0.74 -13.78 -10.55
C ALA A 245 -1.61 -12.54 -10.38
N TYR A 246 -1.22 -11.55 -9.54
CA TYR A 246 -2.05 -10.34 -9.42
C TYR A 246 -2.08 -9.54 -10.72
N THR A 247 -1.00 -9.51 -11.50
CA THR A 247 -0.94 -8.74 -12.75
C THR A 247 -1.91 -9.30 -13.79
N ASP A 248 -1.98 -10.63 -13.92
CA ASP A 248 -2.89 -11.29 -14.86
C ASP A 248 -4.36 -10.99 -14.51
N PHE A 249 -4.70 -11.01 -13.22
CA PHE A 249 -6.03 -10.62 -12.73
C PHE A 249 -6.35 -9.14 -12.93
N GLU A 250 -5.48 -8.25 -12.45
CA GLU A 250 -5.69 -6.81 -12.52
C GLU A 250 -5.81 -6.33 -13.97
N ASN A 251 -4.96 -6.84 -14.87
CA ASN A 251 -5.06 -6.56 -16.31
C ASN A 251 -6.40 -7.03 -16.90
N THR A 252 -6.90 -8.19 -16.49
CA THR A 252 -8.21 -8.69 -16.89
C THR A 252 -9.32 -7.74 -16.42
N PHE A 253 -9.26 -7.27 -15.18
CA PHE A 253 -10.26 -6.34 -14.64
C PHE A 253 -10.28 -5.02 -15.41
N PHE A 254 -9.11 -4.43 -15.66
CA PHE A 254 -9.00 -3.18 -16.44
C PHE A 254 -9.45 -3.37 -17.89
N THR A 255 -9.16 -4.51 -18.51
CA THR A 255 -9.57 -4.81 -19.89
C THR A 255 -11.09 -4.94 -20.00
N LEU A 256 -11.73 -5.60 -19.04
CA LEU A 256 -13.17 -5.86 -19.08
C LEU A 256 -14.01 -4.67 -18.58
N GLN A 257 -13.42 -3.75 -17.83
CA GLN A 257 -14.12 -2.68 -17.11
C GLN A 257 -15.13 -1.91 -17.98
N ALA A 258 -14.72 -1.43 -19.15
CA ALA A 258 -15.59 -0.65 -20.03
C ALA A 258 -16.84 -1.42 -20.48
N SER A 259 -16.68 -2.72 -20.78
CA SER A 259 -17.81 -3.57 -21.18
C SER A 259 -18.76 -3.86 -20.02
N VAL A 260 -18.21 -4.05 -18.82
CA VAL A 260 -18.99 -4.26 -17.59
C VAL A 260 -19.82 -3.03 -17.28
N GLU A 261 -19.22 -1.84 -17.39
CA GLU A 261 -19.86 -0.57 -17.08
C GLU A 261 -20.90 -0.17 -18.12
N ALA A 262 -20.63 -0.37 -19.42
CA ALA A 262 -21.63 -0.11 -20.46
C ALA A 262 -22.89 -0.97 -20.27
N ARG A 263 -22.72 -2.24 -19.87
CA ARG A 263 -23.85 -3.11 -19.51
C ARG A 263 -24.57 -2.60 -18.26
N ALA A 264 -23.84 -2.20 -17.23
CA ALA A 264 -24.41 -1.64 -16.01
C ALA A 264 -25.21 -0.36 -16.28
N GLU A 265 -24.70 0.56 -17.11
CA GLU A 265 -25.40 1.80 -17.47
C GLU A 265 -26.71 1.54 -18.22
N THR A 266 -26.70 0.56 -19.13
CA THR A 266 -27.91 0.12 -19.83
C THR A 266 -28.95 -0.37 -18.82
N LEU A 267 -28.55 -1.28 -17.92
CA LEU A 267 -29.42 -1.79 -16.87
C LEU A 267 -29.86 -0.70 -15.89
N PHE A 268 -29.01 0.27 -15.59
CA PHE A 268 -29.33 1.37 -14.68
C PHE A 268 -30.49 2.21 -15.21
N LYS A 269 -30.52 2.46 -16.52
CA LYS A 269 -31.60 3.22 -17.18
C LYS A 269 -32.89 2.41 -17.31
N GLU A 270 -32.79 1.11 -17.58
CA GLU A 270 -33.94 0.24 -17.83
C GLU A 270 -34.57 -0.31 -16.55
N ASN A 271 -33.75 -0.79 -15.62
CA ASN A 271 -34.15 -1.42 -14.36
C ASN A 271 -33.03 -1.30 -13.31
N PRO A 272 -33.04 -0.25 -12.47
CA PRO A 272 -32.02 -0.04 -11.45
C PRO A 272 -31.79 -1.25 -10.52
N ALA A 273 -32.81 -2.04 -10.21
CA ALA A 273 -32.65 -3.24 -9.40
C ALA A 273 -31.78 -4.29 -10.11
N ALA A 274 -32.00 -4.50 -11.42
CA ALA A 274 -31.19 -5.40 -12.24
C ALA A 274 -29.74 -4.90 -12.38
N CYS A 275 -29.50 -3.59 -12.41
CA CYS A 275 -28.14 -3.02 -12.38
C CYS A 275 -27.39 -3.43 -11.10
N ARG A 276 -28.02 -3.28 -9.92
CA ARG A 276 -27.39 -3.66 -8.64
C ARG A 276 -27.14 -5.16 -8.56
N GLU A 277 -28.08 -5.97 -9.01
CA GLU A 277 -27.90 -7.43 -9.06
C GLU A 277 -26.72 -7.80 -9.96
N TYR A 278 -26.64 -7.20 -11.14
CA TYR A 278 -25.55 -7.41 -12.08
C TYR A 278 -24.19 -7.04 -11.50
N LEU A 279 -24.06 -5.83 -10.92
CA LEU A 279 -22.81 -5.38 -10.29
C LEU A 279 -22.43 -6.25 -9.09
N THR A 280 -23.40 -6.60 -8.23
CA THR A 280 -23.19 -7.50 -7.08
C THR A 280 -22.65 -8.85 -7.55
N LYS A 281 -23.29 -9.45 -8.57
CA LYS A 281 -22.86 -10.74 -9.12
C LYS A 281 -21.47 -10.67 -9.76
N TYR A 282 -21.18 -9.60 -10.52
CA TYR A 282 -19.88 -9.40 -11.15
C TYR A 282 -18.77 -9.26 -10.10
N SER A 283 -18.92 -8.34 -9.14
CA SER A 283 -17.93 -8.11 -8.09
C SER A 283 -17.74 -9.34 -7.21
N ASN A 284 -18.83 -10.01 -6.80
CA ASN A 284 -18.71 -11.20 -5.95
C ASN A 284 -18.04 -12.37 -6.68
N LYS A 285 -18.40 -12.63 -7.95
CA LYS A 285 -17.77 -13.69 -8.75
C LYS A 285 -16.28 -13.42 -8.97
N THR A 286 -15.94 -12.17 -9.27
CA THR A 286 -14.55 -11.74 -9.48
C THR A 286 -13.75 -11.91 -8.21
N ALA A 287 -14.26 -11.41 -7.08
CA ALA A 287 -13.61 -11.48 -5.79
C ALA A 287 -13.42 -12.93 -5.30
N GLN A 288 -14.46 -13.76 -5.38
CA GLN A 288 -14.35 -15.15 -4.95
C GLN A 288 -13.34 -15.93 -5.81
N ARG A 289 -13.33 -15.70 -7.13
CA ARG A 289 -12.33 -16.33 -8.02
C ARG A 289 -10.91 -15.97 -7.63
N VAL A 290 -10.64 -14.72 -7.26
CA VAL A 290 -9.30 -14.31 -6.82
C VAL A 290 -8.91 -15.05 -5.54
N VAL A 291 -9.83 -15.20 -4.58
CA VAL A 291 -9.57 -15.95 -3.33
C VAL A 291 -9.27 -17.43 -3.61
N ASP A 292 -10.06 -18.07 -4.47
CA ASP A 292 -9.87 -19.47 -4.86
C ASP A 292 -8.48 -19.65 -5.53
N ASP A 293 -8.16 -18.81 -6.52
CA ASP A 293 -6.87 -18.86 -7.22
C ASP A 293 -5.70 -18.44 -6.31
N TRP A 294 -5.93 -17.68 -5.22
CA TRP A 294 -4.89 -17.38 -4.21
C TRP A 294 -4.55 -18.60 -3.35
N TRP A 295 -5.54 -19.44 -3.03
CA TRP A 295 -5.27 -20.72 -2.37
C TRP A 295 -4.56 -21.70 -3.29
N ASP A 296 -4.93 -21.75 -4.57
CA ASP A 296 -4.20 -22.54 -5.56
C ASP A 296 -2.75 -22.04 -5.72
N LEU A 297 -2.54 -20.72 -5.70
CA LEU A 297 -1.21 -20.11 -5.69
C LEU A 297 -0.42 -20.53 -4.43
N ALA A 298 -1.05 -20.54 -3.25
CA ALA A 298 -0.41 -21.00 -2.03
C ALA A 298 0.09 -22.45 -2.16
N ASP A 299 -0.78 -23.35 -2.63
CA ASP A 299 -0.44 -24.77 -2.80
C ASP A 299 0.68 -24.94 -3.86
N TYR A 300 0.62 -24.17 -4.96
CA TYR A 300 1.69 -24.13 -5.98
C TYR A 300 3.03 -23.65 -5.41
N LEU A 301 3.06 -22.57 -4.62
CA LEU A 301 4.30 -22.03 -4.04
C LEU A 301 4.93 -22.99 -3.02
N ILE A 302 4.11 -23.72 -2.24
CA ILE A 302 4.59 -24.78 -1.34
C ILE A 302 5.31 -25.87 -2.13
N VAL A 303 4.67 -26.38 -3.20
CA VAL A 303 5.25 -27.45 -4.02
C VAL A 303 6.50 -26.99 -4.74
N LYS A 304 6.48 -25.79 -5.34
CA LYS A 304 7.59 -25.27 -6.12
C LYS A 304 8.82 -24.94 -5.29
N TYR A 305 8.67 -24.49 -4.05
CA TYR A 305 9.80 -23.88 -3.31
C TYR A 305 10.12 -24.51 -1.94
N ASN A 306 9.57 -25.69 -1.62
CA ASN A 306 9.91 -26.39 -0.37
C ASN A 306 11.40 -26.76 -0.24
N ASP A 307 11.85 -26.90 1.00
CA ASP A 307 13.19 -27.35 1.40
C ASP A 307 14.37 -26.59 0.75
N GLY A 308 14.14 -25.34 0.35
CA GLY A 308 15.15 -24.50 -0.30
C GLY A 308 15.36 -24.76 -1.80
N TYR A 309 14.58 -25.66 -2.39
CA TYR A 309 14.64 -25.98 -3.82
C TYR A 309 13.79 -25.04 -4.69
N VAL A 310 13.94 -25.22 -6.00
CA VAL A 310 13.00 -24.78 -7.04
C VAL A 310 12.64 -26.06 -7.81
N ASN A 311 11.43 -26.57 -7.56
CA ASN A 311 10.89 -27.79 -8.13
C ASN A 311 10.09 -27.44 -9.39
N LEU A 312 10.45 -28.05 -10.51
CA LEU A 312 9.67 -28.05 -11.75
C LEU A 312 9.20 -29.49 -12.02
N PRO A 313 8.20 -29.71 -12.91
CA PRO A 313 7.78 -31.06 -13.26
C PRO A 313 8.95 -31.93 -13.73
N GLY A 314 9.31 -32.95 -12.94
CA GLY A 314 10.43 -33.86 -13.21
C GLY A 314 11.83 -33.35 -12.86
N GLU A 315 11.98 -32.13 -12.33
CA GLU A 315 13.27 -31.54 -11.97
C GLU A 315 13.25 -30.92 -10.57
N ARG A 316 14.26 -31.24 -9.75
CA ARG A 316 14.48 -30.62 -8.44
C ARG A 316 15.83 -29.92 -8.43
N LYS A 317 15.82 -28.59 -8.47
CA LYS A 317 17.05 -27.77 -8.49
C LYS A 317 17.25 -27.05 -7.17
N ALA A 318 18.42 -27.19 -6.57
CA ALA A 318 18.78 -26.37 -5.41
C ALA A 318 18.94 -24.91 -5.85
N ALA A 319 18.25 -23.98 -5.19
CA ALA A 319 18.45 -22.55 -5.45
C ALA A 319 19.86 -22.10 -5.02
N GLY A 320 20.34 -22.67 -3.91
CA GLY A 320 21.57 -22.25 -3.25
C GLY A 320 21.43 -20.88 -2.57
N TYR A 321 22.41 -20.56 -1.73
CA TYR A 321 22.55 -19.19 -1.22
C TYR A 321 23.46 -18.38 -2.15
N PRO A 322 23.15 -17.10 -2.42
CA PRO A 322 24.03 -16.25 -3.20
C PRO A 322 25.42 -16.13 -2.56
N LYS A 323 26.47 -16.12 -3.38
CA LYS A 323 27.86 -15.99 -2.91
C LYS A 323 28.07 -14.74 -2.05
N GLU A 324 27.53 -13.60 -2.48
CA GLU A 324 27.65 -12.33 -1.76
C GLU A 324 27.08 -12.43 -0.33
N TRP A 325 25.95 -13.11 -0.17
CA TRP A 325 25.37 -13.35 1.14
C TRP A 325 26.23 -14.32 1.97
N LEU A 326 26.73 -15.41 1.37
CA LEU A 326 27.64 -16.35 2.02
C LEU A 326 28.92 -15.66 2.54
N ASP A 327 29.53 -14.80 1.72
CA ASP A 327 30.71 -14.03 2.09
C ASP A 327 30.41 -13.08 3.27
N ALA A 328 29.26 -12.40 3.21
CA ALA A 328 28.80 -11.45 4.23
C ALA A 328 28.54 -12.12 5.59
N VAL A 329 27.99 -13.35 5.60
CA VAL A 329 27.77 -14.12 6.84
C VAL A 329 29.00 -14.93 7.27
N GLY A 330 30.11 -14.84 6.53
CA GLY A 330 31.35 -15.49 6.89
C GLY A 330 31.38 -17.01 6.64
N TYR A 331 30.55 -17.50 5.71
CA TYR A 331 30.61 -18.88 5.27
C TYR A 331 32.02 -19.22 4.75
N GLY A 332 32.55 -20.36 5.18
CA GLY A 332 33.90 -20.82 4.78
C GLY A 332 35.07 -20.14 5.50
N LYS A 333 34.83 -19.26 6.50
CA LYS A 333 35.91 -18.63 7.28
C LYS A 333 36.51 -19.55 8.36
N THR A 334 35.84 -20.64 8.72
CA THR A 334 36.32 -21.60 9.72
C THR A 334 37.23 -22.65 9.07
N LYS A 335 38.50 -22.68 9.48
CA LYS A 335 39.45 -23.70 9.03
C LYS A 335 39.16 -25.04 9.70
N ILE A 336 39.02 -26.10 8.90
CA ILE A 336 38.97 -27.47 9.42
C ILE A 336 40.36 -27.83 9.94
N LYS A 337 40.44 -28.25 11.21
CA LYS A 337 41.66 -28.88 11.74
C LYS A 337 41.64 -30.34 11.31
N ASN A 338 42.47 -30.69 10.33
CA ASN A 338 42.78 -32.09 10.05
C ASN A 338 43.90 -32.49 11.01
N ASN A 339 43.65 -33.51 11.83
CA ASN A 339 44.68 -34.13 12.68
C ASN A 339 45.68 -34.91 11.83
#